data_AF-A0A0D0AF81-F1
#
_entry.id   AF-A0A0D0AF81-F1
#
_cell.length_a   1.000
_cell.length_b   1.000
_cell.length_c   1.000
_cell.angle_alpha   90.00
_cell.angle_beta   90.00
_cell.angle_gamma   90.00
#
_symmetry.space_group_name_H-M   'P 1'
#
loop_
_entity.id
_entity.type
_entity.pdbx_description
1 polymer ?
#
loop_
_entity_poly.entity_id
_entity_poly.type
_entity_poly.pdbx_seq_one_letter_code
_entity_poly.pdbx_strand_id
1 'polypeptide(L)' 'SSSKETCTDRRANLSPTVLEALQILKFTYKQDRLNFTSHLVAEEEDYTISGPVSRNAIDELMAAGKLDEIAQLLANET' A
#
# COMPACT_ATOMS: atom_id res chain seq x y z
N SER A 1 -10.71 -14.75 -21.61
CA SER A 1 -10.74 -15.30 -20.23
C SER A 1 -9.39 -15.93 -19.96
N SER A 2 -8.54 -15.29 -19.14
CA SER A 2 -7.14 -15.69 -18.89
C SER A 2 -7.01 -17.07 -18.22
N SER A 3 -8.02 -17.51 -17.46
CA SER A 3 -8.02 -18.83 -16.81
C SER A 3 -7.94 -20.02 -17.79
N LYS A 4 -8.34 -19.83 -19.06
CA LYS A 4 -8.24 -20.88 -20.10
C LYS A 4 -6.79 -21.17 -20.52
N GLU A 5 -5.88 -20.20 -20.42
CA GLU A 5 -4.45 -20.41 -20.73
C GLU A 5 -3.70 -21.07 -19.57
N THR A 6 -4.07 -20.78 -18.32
CA THR A 6 -3.46 -21.41 -17.14
C THR A 6 -3.97 -22.82 -16.85
N CYS A 7 -5.17 -23.18 -17.33
CA CYS A 7 -5.78 -24.49 -17.11
C CYS A 7 -5.63 -25.47 -18.29
N THR A 8 -4.94 -25.10 -19.38
CA THR A 8 -4.65 -26.05 -20.46
C THR A 8 -3.36 -26.82 -20.19
N ASP A 9 -3.32 -28.09 -20.62
CA ASP A 9 -2.29 -29.11 -20.33
C ASP A 9 -0.82 -28.71 -20.65
N ARG A 10 -0.60 -27.54 -21.25
CA ARG A 10 0.73 -27.01 -21.58
C ARG A 10 1.02 -25.73 -20.81
N ARG A 11 1.36 -25.84 -19.53
CA ARG A 11 2.59 -25.23 -18.91
C ARG A 11 2.60 -25.15 -17.40
N ALA A 12 1.50 -25.41 -16.68
CA ALA A 12 1.56 -25.43 -15.22
C ALA A 12 0.63 -26.52 -14.67
N ASN A 13 1.21 -27.64 -14.22
CA ASN A 13 0.53 -28.67 -13.43
C ASN A 13 0.18 -28.12 -12.04
N LEU A 14 -0.61 -27.05 -11.99
CA LEU A 14 -1.07 -26.46 -10.74
C LEU A 14 -2.15 -27.36 -10.17
N SER A 15 -2.02 -27.69 -8.88
CA SER A 15 -3.09 -28.39 -8.20
C SER A 15 -4.36 -27.52 -8.18
N PRO A 16 -5.55 -28.14 -8.13
CA PRO A 16 -6.82 -27.40 -8.03
C PRO A 16 -6.83 -26.40 -6.87
N THR A 17 -6.21 -26.75 -5.75
CA THR A 17 -6.07 -25.87 -4.57
C THR A 17 -5.27 -24.61 -4.87
N VAL A 18 -4.18 -24.71 -5.64
CA VAL A 18 -3.38 -23.55 -6.03
C VAL A 18 -4.17 -22.66 -7.00
N LEU A 19 -4.93 -23.26 -7.92
CA LEU A 19 -5.79 -22.49 -8.83
C LEU A 19 -6.87 -21.70 -8.08
N GLU A 20 -7.48 -22.29 -7.06
CA GLU A 20 -8.47 -21.61 -6.22
C GLU A 20 -7.85 -20.45 -5.44
N ALA A 21 -6.69 -20.67 -4.81
CA ALA A 21 -5.95 -19.62 -4.12
C ALA A 21 -5.59 -18.45 -5.07
N LEU A 22 -5.15 -18.76 -6.29
CA LEU A 22 -4.84 -17.74 -7.31
C LEU A 22 -6.09 -16.98 -7.78
N GLN A 23 -7.25 -17.63 -7.84
CA GLN A 23 -8.51 -16.97 -8.20
C GLN A 23 -8.97 -16.00 -7.12
N ILE A 24 -8.87 -16.38 -5.84
CA ILE A 24 -9.13 -15.49 -4.70
C ILE A 24 -8.17 -14.30 -4.77
N LEU A 25 -6.87 -14.56 -4.92
CA LEU A 25 -5.85 -13.52 -4.97
C LEU A 25 -6.09 -12.54 -6.13
N LYS A 26 -6.43 -13.06 -7.32
CA LYS A 26 -6.79 -12.24 -8.48
C LYS A 26 -8.01 -11.36 -8.20
N PHE A 27 -8.99 -11.88 -7.48
CA PHE A 27 -10.18 -11.11 -7.12
C PHE A 27 -9.85 -10.01 -6.11
N THR A 28 -9.10 -10.33 -5.07
CA THR A 28 -8.64 -9.37 -4.05
C THR A 28 -7.85 -8.24 -4.69
N TYR A 29 -6.82 -8.55 -5.49
CA TYR A 29 -6.03 -7.52 -6.18
C TYR A 29 -6.76 -6.81 -7.32
N LYS A 30 -7.91 -7.31 -7.78
CA LYS A 30 -8.75 -6.56 -8.71
C LYS A 30 -9.56 -5.48 -8.00
N GLN A 31 -9.90 -5.70 -6.72
CA GLN A 31 -10.59 -4.72 -5.88
C GLN A 31 -9.60 -3.69 -5.32
N ASP A 32 -8.39 -4.11 -4.96
CA ASP A 32 -7.28 -3.18 -4.72
C ASP A 32 -6.88 -2.56 -6.06
N ARG A 33 -7.41 -1.37 -6.37
CA ARG A 33 -6.90 -0.59 -7.50
C ARG A 33 -5.40 -0.42 -7.25
N LEU A 34 -4.56 -1.03 -8.09
CA LEU A 34 -3.11 -0.80 -8.05
C LEU A 34 -2.89 0.72 -8.15
N ASN A 35 -2.58 1.33 -7.02
CA ASN A 35 -2.30 2.75 -6.91
C ASN A 35 -0.80 2.91 -6.78
N PHE A 36 -0.12 2.99 -7.93
CA PHE A 36 1.32 3.22 -7.98
C PHE A 36 1.71 4.63 -7.53
N THR A 37 0.72 5.51 -7.32
CA THR A 37 0.93 6.91 -7.00
C THR A 37 0.46 7.25 -5.58
N SER A 38 -0.01 6.28 -4.77
CA SER A 38 -0.54 6.54 -3.42
C SER A 38 0.46 7.20 -2.47
N HIS A 39 1.76 7.09 -2.78
CA HIS A 39 2.85 7.73 -2.03
C HIS A 39 3.68 8.69 -2.91
N LEU A 40 3.20 8.97 -4.14
CA LEU A 40 3.84 9.92 -5.07
C LEU A 40 3.00 11.19 -5.26
N VAL A 41 1.69 11.11 -5.02
CA VAL A 41 0.83 12.29 -4.96
C VAL A 41 0.97 12.86 -3.57
N ALA A 42 1.71 13.95 -3.45
CA ALA A 42 1.77 14.70 -2.22
C ALA A 42 0.46 15.49 -2.06
N GLU A 43 -0.15 15.40 -0.89
CA GLU A 43 -1.37 16.14 -0.56
C GLU A 43 -1.00 17.56 -0.09
N GLU A 44 -1.85 18.56 -0.33
CA GLU A 44 -1.54 19.95 0.08
C GLU A 44 -1.34 20.06 1.61
N GLU A 45 -2.00 19.18 2.37
CA GLU A 45 -1.89 19.06 3.82
C GLU A 45 -0.47 18.67 4.25
N ASP A 46 0.26 17.87 3.45
CA ASP A 46 1.64 17.46 3.74
C ASP A 46 2.65 18.62 3.69
N TYR A 47 2.32 19.72 3.00
CA TYR A 47 3.18 20.90 2.86
C TYR A 47 2.75 22.08 3.71
N THR A 48 1.70 21.92 4.52
CA THR A 48 1.19 23.02 5.33
C THR A 48 2.11 23.25 6.53
N ILE A 49 2.58 24.49 6.72
CA ILE A 49 3.53 24.87 7.80
C ILE A 49 2.81 25.05 9.15
N SER A 50 1.48 25.11 9.14
CA SER A 50 0.62 25.37 10.29
C SER A 50 -0.56 24.41 10.31
N GLY A 51 -0.74 23.66 11.39
CA GLY A 51 -1.82 22.68 11.51
C GLY A 51 -1.33 21.39 12.16
N PRO A 52 -2.22 20.38 12.28
CA PRO A 52 -1.83 19.08 12.79
C PRO A 52 -0.82 18.40 11.86
N VAL A 53 0.12 17.68 12.45
CA VAL A 53 1.17 16.92 11.79
C VAL A 53 0.51 15.86 10.93
N SER A 54 0.80 15.91 9.62
CA SER A 54 0.30 14.92 8.68
C SER A 54 0.78 13.52 9.07
N ARG A 55 -0.10 12.54 8.87
CA ARG A 55 0.21 11.12 9.09
C ARG A 55 1.39 10.65 8.25
N ASN A 56 1.55 11.18 7.04
CA ASN A 56 2.68 10.85 6.16
C ASN A 56 4.01 11.29 6.79
N ALA A 57 4.07 12.49 7.39
CA ALA A 57 5.26 12.97 8.09
C ALA A 57 5.61 12.10 9.31
N ILE A 58 4.60 11.62 10.06
CA ILE A 58 4.81 10.69 11.18
C ILE A 58 5.37 9.35 10.67
N ASP A 59 4.78 8.80 9.61
CA ASP A 59 5.20 7.52 9.04
C ASP A 59 6.63 7.60 8.47
N GLU A 60 6.99 8.71 7.82
CA GLU A 60 8.36 8.96 7.34
C GLU A 60 9.37 9.08 8.48
N LEU A 61 9.07 9.85 9.52
CA LEU A 61 9.94 10.01 10.68
C LEU A 61 10.08 8.70 11.47
N MET A 62 9.00 7.90 11.54
CA MET A 62 9.02 6.58 12.16
C MET A 62 9.90 5.62 11.36
N ALA A 63 9.79 5.61 10.03
CA ALA A 63 10.67 4.83 9.16
C ALA A 63 12.14 5.27 9.25
N ALA A 64 12.40 6.56 9.47
CA ALA A 64 13.73 7.12 9.68
C ALA A 64 14.26 6.93 11.12
N GLY A 65 13.45 6.41 12.05
CA GLY A 65 13.82 6.22 13.46
C GLY A 65 13.94 7.51 14.27
N LYS A 66 13.38 8.62 13.78
CA LYS A 66 13.49 9.97 14.37
C LYS A 66 12.36 10.24 15.38
N LEU A 67 12.31 9.43 16.43
CA LEU A 67 11.22 9.51 17.43
C LEU A 67 11.19 10.83 18.21
N ASP A 68 12.36 11.43 18.46
CA ASP A 68 12.46 12.71 19.17
C ASP A 68 11.85 13.86 18.37
N GLU A 69 12.01 13.85 17.04
CA GLU A 69 11.41 14.85 16.14
C GLU A 69 9.88 14.73 16.14
N ILE A 70 9.33 13.50 16.16
CA ILE A 70 7.89 13.28 16.27
C ILE A 70 7.36 13.84 17.60
N ALA A 71 8.06 13.57 18.71
CA ALA A 71 7.65 14.05 20.02
C ALA A 71 7.65 15.59 20.09
N GLN A 72 8.66 16.24 19.50
CA GLN A 72 8.72 17.70 19.41
C GLN A 72 7.62 18.29 18.55
N LEU A 73 7.33 17.67 17.40
CA LEU A 73 6.28 18.14 16.49
C LEU A 73 4.90 18.04 17.15
N LEU A 74 4.60 16.94 17.83
CA LEU A 74 3.34 16.78 18.57
C LEU A 74 3.22 17.74 19.76
N ALA A 75 4.34 18.07 20.43
CA ALA A 75 4.34 19.02 21.53
C ALA A 75 4.12 20.47 21.08
N ASN A 76 4.42 20.80 19.81
CA ASN A 76 4.24 22.13 19.25
C ASN A 76 2.81 22.39 18.73
N GLU A 77 1.94 21.38 18.74
CA GLU A 77 0.52 21.54 18.38
C GLU A 77 -0.36 22.10 19.51
N THR A 78 0.15 22.17 20.75
CA THR A 78 -0.54 22.77 21.91
C THR A 78 -0.20 24.24 22.11
#